data_AF-A0A0P4WD96-F1
#
_entry.id   AF-A0A0P4WD96-F1
#
_cell.length_a   1.000
_cell.length_b   1.000
_cell.length_c   1.000
_cell.angle_alpha   90.00
_cell.angle_beta   90.00
_cell.angle_gamma   90.00
#
_symmetry.space_group_name_H-M   'P 1'
#
loop_
_entity.id
_entity.type
_entity.pdbx_description
1 polymer ?
#
loop_
_entity_poly.entity_id
_entity_poly.type
_entity_poly.pdbx_seq_one_letter_code
_entity_poly.pdbx_strand_id
1 'polypeptide(L)'
;MAIGADTVQETSFHTPDDRGLSPRQEECGEWVAGNWGECSAKCGTGERVRDVHCPKDLLCPASEQPYEVEPCNPEPCVQWVVGPWSLCTRQCGGGYQIRHVKCVDVRTQEASKACVREERPKHKMACHNQRCPKNRRGQQRRCRDRLDTKLCRRLKHMCTTKFFLVKCCRTCLRRPG
;
A
#
# COMPACT_ATOMS: atom_id res chain seq x y z
N MET A 1 82.12 38.89 44.93
CA MET A 1 82.96 37.73 45.28
C MET A 1 82.32 36.53 44.60
N ALA A 2 82.80 36.05 43.45
CA ALA A 2 84.02 35.22 43.28
C ALA A 2 83.90 33.97 44.18
N ILE A 3 84.03 32.72 43.76
CA ILE A 3 84.77 32.09 42.64
C ILE A 3 84.51 30.56 42.66
N GLY A 4 84.79 29.89 41.52
CA GLY A 4 85.11 28.44 41.42
C GLY A 4 83.89 27.55 41.16
N ALA A 5 83.64 26.90 40.01
CA ALA A 5 84.47 26.28 38.97
C ALA A 5 85.32 25.09 39.46
N ASP A 6 84.82 23.88 39.20
CA ASP A 6 85.63 22.67 39.02
C ASP A 6 85.08 21.84 37.84
N THR A 7 85.78 22.01 36.71
CA THR A 7 86.02 21.07 35.60
C THR A 7 86.39 19.67 36.16
N VAL A 8 86.03 18.52 35.60
CA VAL A 8 86.43 17.84 34.33
C VAL A 8 85.47 16.61 34.21
N GLN A 9 85.17 15.96 33.09
CA GLN A 9 86.00 15.57 31.95
C GLN A 9 85.09 15.07 30.82
N GLU A 10 85.35 15.56 29.61
CA GLU A 10 84.95 14.96 28.34
C GLU A 10 85.37 13.48 28.29
N THR A 11 84.43 12.59 28.00
CA THR A 11 84.76 11.37 27.24
C THR A 11 83.93 11.38 25.96
N SER A 12 84.58 11.82 24.90
CA SER A 12 84.17 11.62 23.53
C SER A 12 84.14 10.12 23.23
N PHE A 13 82.94 9.54 23.25
CA PHE A 13 82.69 8.31 22.51
C PHE A 13 82.06 8.71 21.17
N HIS A 14 82.91 8.84 20.16
CA HIS A 14 82.45 8.70 18.78
C HIS A 14 81.92 7.28 18.62
N THR A 15 80.60 7.12 18.61
CA THR A 15 79.96 5.99 17.95
C THR A 15 79.58 6.38 16.52
N PRO A 16 79.67 5.44 15.57
CA PRO A 16 79.71 5.73 14.15
C PRO A 16 78.34 6.18 13.65
N ASP A 17 78.38 6.96 12.57
CA ASP A 17 77.34 7.24 11.59
C ASP A 17 76.33 6.07 11.40
N ASP A 18 75.33 5.96 12.27
CA ASP A 18 74.21 5.04 12.09
C ASP A 18 73.18 5.75 11.23
N ARG A 19 73.40 5.63 9.92
CA ARG A 19 72.46 6.03 8.88
C ARG A 19 71.09 5.42 9.17
N GLY A 20 70.16 6.28 9.57
CA GLY A 20 68.78 6.23 9.10
C GLY A 20 68.03 4.91 9.31
N LEU A 21 67.93 4.44 10.55
CA LEU A 21 66.84 3.55 10.94
C LEU A 21 65.89 4.32 11.86
N SER A 22 65.02 5.14 11.24
CA SER A 22 63.76 5.55 11.86
C SER A 22 63.01 4.28 12.27
N PRO A 23 62.33 4.23 13.43
CA PRO A 23 61.29 3.22 13.64
C PRO A 23 60.39 3.30 12.42
N ARG A 24 59.97 2.19 11.82
CA ARG A 24 58.96 2.23 10.75
C ARG A 24 57.80 3.07 11.27
N GLN A 25 57.74 4.33 10.88
CA GLN A 25 56.59 5.18 11.08
C GLN A 25 55.62 4.65 10.04
N GLU A 26 54.96 3.57 10.42
CA GLU A 26 53.72 3.14 9.82
C GLU A 26 52.77 4.32 10.00
N GLU A 27 52.65 5.13 8.95
CA GLU A 27 51.77 6.30 8.94
C GLU A 27 50.34 5.81 9.18
N CYS A 28 49.72 6.28 10.25
CA CYS A 28 48.32 5.99 10.52
C CYS A 28 47.47 6.61 9.42
N GLY A 29 46.65 5.80 8.77
CA GLY A 29 45.73 6.23 7.72
C GLY A 29 44.28 6.17 8.14
N GLU A 30 43.45 6.87 7.37
CA GLU A 30 42.00 6.84 7.51
C GLU A 30 41.39 5.91 6.45
N TRP A 31 40.32 5.21 6.82
CA TRP A 31 39.56 4.40 5.88
C TRP A 31 38.88 5.27 4.82
N VAL A 32 39.03 4.87 3.56
CA VAL A 32 38.33 5.52 2.45
C VAL A 32 37.09 4.71 2.12
N ALA A 33 35.93 5.37 2.16
CA ALA A 33 34.66 4.78 1.75
C ALA A 33 34.15 5.47 0.48
N GLY A 34 33.85 4.68 -0.54
CA GLY A 34 33.21 5.12 -1.76
C GLY A 34 31.73 5.46 -1.56
N ASN A 35 31.07 5.85 -2.66
CA ASN A 35 29.64 6.07 -2.67
C ASN A 35 28.89 4.73 -2.54
N TRP A 36 27.73 4.77 -1.90
CA TRP A 36 26.81 3.64 -1.90
C TRP A 36 26.31 3.33 -3.30
N GLY A 37 26.32 2.04 -3.65
CA GLY A 37 25.65 1.51 -4.81
C GLY A 37 24.13 1.53 -4.69
N GLU A 38 23.46 1.04 -5.72
CA GLU A 38 22.00 0.89 -5.70
C GLU A 38 21.57 -0.18 -4.67
N CYS A 39 20.38 0.04 -4.10
CA CYS A 39 19.78 -0.95 -3.21
C CYS A 39 19.40 -2.22 -4.00
N SER A 40 19.76 -3.38 -3.48
CA SER A 40 19.50 -4.69 -4.10
C SER A 40 18.01 -5.02 -4.27
N ALA A 41 17.15 -4.40 -3.46
CA ALA A 41 15.70 -4.53 -3.56
C ALA A 41 15.01 -3.17 -3.44
N LYS A 42 13.87 -3.00 -4.11
CA LYS A 42 13.08 -1.75 -4.00
C LYS A 42 12.22 -1.69 -2.72
N CYS A 43 12.07 -2.80 -2.00
CA CYS A 43 11.32 -2.92 -0.75
C CYS A 43 11.73 -4.20 0.00
N GLY A 44 11.33 -4.30 1.28
CA GLY A 44 11.21 -5.54 2.02
C GLY A 44 12.52 -6.20 2.44
N THR A 45 13.55 -5.39 2.77
CA THR A 45 14.93 -5.74 3.17
C THR A 45 15.95 -5.84 2.04
N GLY A 46 16.17 -4.73 1.33
CA GLY A 46 17.32 -4.62 0.43
C GLY A 46 18.61 -4.31 1.19
N GLU A 47 19.73 -4.46 0.50
CA GLU A 47 21.07 -4.09 0.97
C GLU A 47 21.77 -3.30 -0.11
N ARG A 48 22.57 -2.31 0.28
CA ARG A 48 23.46 -1.56 -0.62
C ARG A 48 24.90 -1.76 -0.18
N VAL A 49 25.79 -1.76 -1.14
CA VAL A 49 27.23 -2.02 -0.94
C VAL A 49 28.02 -0.80 -1.41
N ARG A 50 29.12 -0.48 -0.74
CA ARG A 50 30.10 0.54 -1.16
C ARG A 50 31.50 -0.02 -1.06
N ASP A 51 32.42 0.51 -1.85
CA ASP A 51 33.84 0.17 -1.70
C ASP A 51 34.39 0.77 -0.41
N VAL A 52 35.07 -0.03 0.40
CA VAL A 52 35.80 0.43 1.60
C VAL A 52 37.22 -0.11 1.50
N HIS A 53 38.22 0.78 1.49
CA HIS A 53 39.61 0.38 1.41
C HIS A 53 40.52 1.23 2.30
N CYS A 54 41.58 0.63 2.81
CA CYS A 54 42.69 1.35 3.41
C CYS A 54 43.70 1.68 2.29
N PRO A 55 44.14 2.95 2.14
CA PRO A 55 45.17 3.31 1.17
C PRO A 55 46.44 2.47 1.35
N LYS A 56 47.14 2.21 0.24
CA LYS A 56 48.41 1.49 0.27
C LYS A 56 49.42 2.30 1.09
N ASP A 57 50.24 1.59 1.86
CA ASP A 57 51.31 2.15 2.70
C ASP A 57 50.85 2.88 3.98
N LEU A 58 49.55 2.83 4.32
CA LEU A 58 49.01 3.32 5.60
C LEU A 58 48.48 2.19 6.48
N LEU A 59 48.46 2.42 7.79
CA LEU A 59 47.79 1.54 8.76
C LEU A 59 46.48 2.16 9.21
N CYS A 60 45.36 1.58 8.78
CA CYS A 60 44.03 2.00 9.20
C CYS A 60 43.53 1.16 10.39
N PRO A 61 43.07 1.77 11.51
CA PRO A 61 42.53 1.03 12.64
C PRO A 61 41.29 0.23 12.25
N ALA A 62 41.28 -1.09 12.51
CA ALA A 62 40.13 -1.95 12.17
C ALA A 62 38.85 -1.55 12.92
N SER A 63 38.98 -0.98 14.13
CA SER A 63 37.84 -0.44 14.90
C SER A 63 37.13 0.73 14.23
N GLU A 64 37.81 1.40 13.30
CA GLU A 64 37.28 2.55 12.56
C GLU A 64 36.83 2.18 11.15
N GLN A 65 36.93 0.89 10.76
CA GLN A 65 36.51 0.43 9.44
C GLN A 65 35.01 0.72 9.25
N PRO A 66 34.64 1.53 8.24
CA PRO A 66 33.25 1.79 7.92
C PRO A 66 32.55 0.53 7.42
N TYR A 67 31.24 0.42 7.66
CA TYR A 67 30.45 -0.69 7.10
C TYR A 67 30.46 -0.68 5.57
N GLU A 68 30.75 -1.83 4.97
CA GLU A 68 30.73 -2.04 3.53
C GLU A 68 29.31 -2.30 2.99
N VAL A 69 28.43 -2.81 3.86
CA VAL A 69 27.03 -3.16 3.54
C VAL A 69 26.09 -2.45 4.50
N GLU A 70 24.99 -1.92 3.98
CA GLU A 70 23.94 -1.27 4.78
C GLU A 70 22.54 -1.69 4.31
N PRO A 71 21.59 -1.91 5.24
CA PRO A 71 20.20 -2.17 4.88
C PRO A 71 19.56 -0.94 4.22
N CYS A 72 18.70 -1.19 3.24
CA CYS A 72 17.96 -0.16 2.52
C CYS A 72 16.56 -0.64 2.14
N ASN A 73 15.66 0.31 1.91
CA ASN A 73 14.25 0.05 1.56
C ASN A 73 13.55 -0.93 2.53
N PRO A 74 13.43 -0.59 3.82
CA PRO A 74 12.82 -1.46 4.83
C PRO A 74 11.30 -1.58 4.67
N GLU A 75 10.68 -0.73 3.87
CA GLU A 75 9.23 -0.71 3.64
C GLU A 75 8.73 -2.07 3.11
N PRO A 76 7.58 -2.56 3.59
CA PRO A 76 7.08 -3.86 3.18
C PRO A 76 6.72 -3.88 1.69
N CYS A 77 7.02 -5.00 1.03
CA CYS A 77 6.70 -5.22 -0.38
C CYS A 77 5.21 -5.54 -0.60
N VAL A 78 4.30 -4.69 -0.12
CA VAL A 78 2.87 -4.97 -0.16
C VAL A 78 2.06 -3.84 -0.81
N GLN A 79 0.97 -4.22 -1.46
CA GLN A 79 0.05 -3.27 -2.07
C GLN A 79 -1.41 -3.70 -1.95
N TRP A 80 -2.31 -2.72 -1.89
CA TRP A 80 -3.75 -2.94 -1.99
C TRP A 80 -4.15 -3.13 -3.46
N VAL A 81 -4.56 -4.34 -3.83
CA VAL A 81 -5.16 -4.63 -5.13
C VAL A 81 -6.68 -4.48 -5.03
N VAL A 82 -7.22 -3.67 -5.95
CA VAL A 82 -8.63 -3.27 -5.97
C VAL A 82 -9.29 -3.82 -7.23
N GLY A 83 -10.34 -4.62 -7.03
CA GLY A 83 -11.17 -5.14 -8.11
C GLY A 83 -12.24 -4.13 -8.58
N PRO A 84 -12.97 -4.48 -9.66
CA PRO A 84 -14.09 -3.68 -10.12
C PRO A 84 -15.24 -3.68 -9.12
N TRP A 85 -16.06 -2.64 -9.16
CA TRP A 85 -17.33 -2.61 -8.44
C TRP A 85 -18.32 -3.61 -9.05
N SER A 86 -19.06 -4.30 -8.17
CA SER A 86 -20.22 -5.08 -8.55
C SER A 86 -21.31 -4.17 -9.12
N LEU A 87 -22.30 -4.77 -9.77
CA LEU A 87 -23.56 -4.08 -10.01
C LEU A 87 -24.17 -3.61 -8.68
N CYS A 88 -24.85 -2.47 -8.73
CA CYS A 88 -25.58 -1.97 -7.57
C CYS A 88 -26.74 -2.91 -7.23
N THR A 89 -26.95 -3.19 -5.94
CA THR A 89 -28.03 -4.09 -5.48
C THR A 89 -29.44 -3.63 -5.84
N ARG A 90 -29.61 -2.33 -6.12
CA ARG A 90 -30.90 -1.74 -6.48
C ARG A 90 -30.70 -0.65 -7.50
N GLN A 91 -31.54 -0.59 -8.53
CA GLN A 91 -31.51 0.48 -9.53
C GLN A 91 -32.13 1.80 -9.04
N CYS A 92 -32.69 1.83 -7.83
CA CYS A 92 -33.29 3.01 -7.19
C CYS A 92 -33.56 2.74 -5.70
N GLY A 93 -33.86 3.79 -4.94
CA GLY A 93 -34.28 3.70 -3.54
C GLY A 93 -33.15 3.39 -2.57
N GLY A 94 -31.91 3.66 -2.96
CA GLY A 94 -30.71 3.38 -2.20
C GLY A 94 -30.34 1.90 -2.26
N GLY A 95 -29.20 1.61 -2.86
CA GLY A 95 -28.53 0.32 -2.87
C GLY A 95 -27.07 0.47 -2.48
N TYR A 96 -26.33 -0.62 -2.60
CA TYR A 96 -24.87 -0.62 -2.44
C TYR A 96 -24.22 -1.49 -3.52
N GLN A 97 -22.98 -1.16 -3.83
CA GLN A 97 -22.09 -1.97 -4.63
C GLN A 97 -20.91 -2.39 -3.76
N ILE A 98 -20.36 -3.55 -4.07
CA ILE A 98 -19.21 -4.12 -3.36
C ILE A 98 -18.08 -4.37 -4.35
N ARG A 99 -16.83 -4.32 -3.89
CA ARG A 99 -15.67 -4.73 -4.69
C ARG A 99 -14.70 -5.53 -3.85
N HIS A 100 -13.90 -6.35 -4.51
CA HIS A 100 -12.80 -7.04 -3.86
C HIS A 100 -11.66 -6.06 -3.57
N VAL A 101 -11.12 -6.12 -2.35
CA VAL A 101 -9.95 -5.35 -1.92
C VAL A 101 -9.08 -6.31 -1.13
N LYS A 102 -7.92 -6.68 -1.70
CA LYS A 102 -6.96 -7.61 -1.10
C LYS A 102 -5.58 -6.97 -0.97
N CYS A 103 -4.91 -7.23 0.13
CA CYS A 103 -3.50 -6.90 0.29
C CYS A 103 -2.69 -8.05 -0.29
N VAL A 104 -1.67 -7.74 -1.10
CA VAL A 104 -0.80 -8.75 -1.70
C VAL A 104 0.66 -8.38 -1.51
N ASP A 105 1.53 -9.39 -1.42
CA ASP A 105 2.97 -9.21 -1.61
C ASP A 105 3.25 -9.01 -3.12
N VAL A 106 3.94 -7.93 -3.48
CA VAL A 106 4.14 -7.56 -4.89
C VAL A 106 5.15 -8.48 -5.60
N ARG A 107 6.01 -9.15 -4.84
CA ARG A 107 7.03 -10.07 -5.36
C ARG A 107 6.41 -11.45 -5.63
N THR A 108 5.63 -11.97 -4.70
CA THR A 108 5.03 -13.32 -4.82
C THR A 108 3.63 -13.31 -5.43
N GLN A 109 2.95 -12.16 -5.47
CA GLN A 109 1.54 -12.00 -5.86
C GLN A 109 0.55 -12.74 -4.94
N GLU A 110 1.01 -13.21 -3.77
CA GLU A 110 0.19 -13.91 -2.79
C GLU A 110 -0.51 -12.96 -1.83
N ALA A 111 -1.56 -13.45 -1.15
CA ALA A 111 -2.29 -12.66 -0.18
C ALA A 111 -1.42 -12.35 1.06
N SER A 112 -1.38 -11.09 1.46
CA SER A 112 -0.64 -10.62 2.64
C SER A 112 -1.57 -9.88 3.61
N LYS A 113 -1.09 -9.65 4.83
CA LYS A 113 -1.74 -8.83 5.86
C LYS A 113 -0.94 -7.59 6.25
N ALA A 114 0.22 -7.38 5.62
CA ALA A 114 1.15 -6.31 6.02
C ALA A 114 0.79 -4.92 5.47
N CYS A 115 -0.23 -4.80 4.61
CA CYS A 115 -0.68 -3.47 4.17
C CYS A 115 -1.28 -2.68 5.33
N VAL A 116 -1.01 -1.37 5.35
CA VAL A 116 -1.58 -0.42 6.31
C VAL A 116 -3.11 -0.43 6.20
N ARG A 117 -3.78 -0.61 7.35
CA ARG A 117 -5.24 -0.84 7.39
C ARG A 117 -6.03 0.42 7.10
N GLU A 118 -5.50 1.56 7.52
CA GLU A 118 -6.06 2.90 7.39
C GLU A 118 -6.12 3.32 5.92
N GLU A 119 -5.18 2.84 5.11
CA GLU A 119 -5.12 3.07 3.67
C GLU A 119 -6.03 2.11 2.87
N ARG A 120 -6.66 1.13 3.54
CA ARG A 120 -7.47 0.12 2.86
C ARG A 120 -8.59 0.78 2.05
N PRO A 121 -8.61 0.60 0.72
CA PRO A 121 -9.66 1.16 -0.11
C PRO A 121 -11.05 0.68 0.30
N LYS A 122 -12.06 1.56 0.20
CA LYS A 122 -13.46 1.20 0.51
C LYS A 122 -13.89 0.01 -0.34
N HIS A 123 -14.40 -1.05 0.29
CA HIS A 123 -14.90 -2.24 -0.40
C HIS A 123 -16.42 -2.22 -0.62
N LYS A 124 -17.12 -1.24 -0.03
CA LYS A 124 -18.57 -1.06 -0.13
C LYS A 124 -18.88 0.42 -0.33
N MET A 125 -19.79 0.73 -1.24
CA MET A 125 -20.20 2.11 -1.53
C MET A 125 -21.70 2.16 -1.84
N ALA A 126 -22.36 3.24 -1.39
CA ALA A 126 -23.76 3.50 -1.72
C ALA A 126 -23.93 3.82 -3.21
N CYS A 127 -25.06 3.42 -3.78
CA CYS A 127 -25.40 3.69 -5.17
C CYS A 127 -26.92 3.83 -5.33
N HIS A 128 -27.32 4.47 -6.43
CA HIS A 128 -28.72 4.65 -6.83
C HIS A 128 -29.64 5.23 -5.74
N ASN A 129 -29.26 6.37 -5.17
CA ASN A 129 -29.99 7.08 -4.12
C ASN A 129 -31.26 7.79 -4.61
N GLN A 130 -31.49 7.83 -5.92
CA GLN A 130 -32.73 8.37 -6.48
C GLN A 130 -33.94 7.60 -5.98
N ARG A 131 -35.06 8.29 -5.75
CA ARG A 131 -36.32 7.63 -5.42
C ARG A 131 -36.70 6.67 -6.54
N CYS A 132 -37.23 5.51 -6.16
CA CYS A 132 -37.77 4.60 -7.15
C CYS A 132 -38.93 5.26 -7.90
N PRO A 133 -38.98 5.12 -9.24
CA PRO A 133 -40.18 5.43 -9.99
C PRO A 133 -41.33 4.73 -9.29
N LYS A 134 -42.38 5.49 -8.95
CA LYS A 134 -43.63 4.91 -8.45
C LYS A 134 -44.28 4.17 -9.61
N ASN A 135 -43.76 3.00 -9.97
CA ASN A 135 -44.26 2.27 -11.12
C ASN A 135 -45.58 1.62 -10.70
N ARG A 136 -46.69 2.29 -11.06
CA ARG A 136 -48.06 1.79 -11.25
C ARG A 136 -48.70 0.86 -10.20
N ARG A 137 -48.10 0.59 -9.03
CA ARG A 137 -48.84 0.04 -7.88
C ARG A 137 -49.91 1.04 -7.38
N GLY A 138 -49.80 2.31 -7.79
CA GLY A 138 -50.86 3.33 -7.72
C GLY A 138 -51.81 3.40 -8.93
N GLN A 139 -51.51 2.76 -10.07
CA GLN A 139 -52.51 2.59 -11.15
C GLN A 139 -53.45 1.41 -10.88
N GLN A 140 -53.06 0.44 -10.06
CA GLN A 140 -54.00 -0.52 -9.49
C GLN A 140 -55.06 0.16 -8.60
N ARG A 141 -54.74 1.32 -8.00
CA ARG A 141 -55.73 2.18 -7.29
C ARG A 141 -56.58 3.04 -8.23
N ARG A 142 -56.37 3.00 -9.55
CA ARG A 142 -57.18 3.65 -10.60
C ARG A 142 -57.62 2.68 -11.70
N CYS A 143 -57.70 1.39 -11.40
CA CYS A 143 -58.31 0.42 -12.30
C CYS A 143 -59.79 0.80 -12.52
N ARG A 144 -60.18 1.04 -13.78
CA ARG A 144 -61.55 1.39 -14.21
C ARG A 144 -62.00 0.40 -15.28
N ASP A 145 -63.30 0.14 -15.30
CA ASP A 145 -63.92 -0.61 -16.40
C ASP A 145 -63.87 0.26 -17.67
N ARG A 146 -63.37 -0.32 -18.77
CA ARG A 146 -63.35 0.28 -20.11
C ARG A 146 -64.57 -0.11 -20.94
N LEU A 147 -65.24 -1.19 -20.57
CA LEU A 147 -66.55 -1.57 -21.11
C LEU A 147 -67.66 -1.04 -20.20
N ASP A 148 -68.89 -1.07 -20.71
CA ASP A 148 -70.06 -0.67 -19.95
C ASP A 148 -70.14 -1.43 -18.60
N THR A 149 -70.46 -0.71 -17.54
CA THR A 149 -70.45 -1.26 -16.18
C THR A 149 -71.54 -2.33 -15.99
N LYS A 150 -72.69 -2.23 -16.68
CA LYS A 150 -73.74 -3.25 -16.62
C LYS A 150 -73.31 -4.51 -17.38
N LEU A 151 -72.65 -4.35 -18.54
CA LEU A 151 -72.06 -5.46 -19.28
C LEU A 151 -71.00 -6.20 -18.45
N CYS A 152 -70.08 -5.45 -17.84
CA CYS A 152 -69.03 -6.02 -16.98
C CYS A 152 -69.60 -6.79 -15.79
N ARG A 153 -70.68 -6.31 -15.16
CA ARG A 153 -71.36 -7.03 -14.07
C ARG A 153 -72.07 -8.29 -14.55
N ARG A 154 -72.75 -8.22 -15.70
CA ARG A 154 -73.47 -9.36 -16.29
C ARG A 154 -72.52 -10.48 -16.72
N LEU A 155 -71.36 -10.10 -17.26
CA LEU A 155 -70.34 -11.03 -17.77
C LEU A 155 -69.18 -11.25 -16.79
N LYS A 156 -69.44 -11.16 -15.48
CA LYS A 156 -68.40 -11.33 -14.44
C LYS A 156 -67.75 -12.73 -14.47
N HIS A 157 -68.48 -13.77 -14.90
CA HIS A 157 -67.93 -15.11 -15.08
C HIS A 157 -66.82 -15.17 -16.15
N MET A 158 -66.81 -14.21 -17.08
CA MET A 158 -65.78 -14.09 -18.10
C MET A 158 -64.50 -13.42 -17.59
N CYS A 159 -64.43 -12.99 -16.32
CA CYS A 159 -63.25 -12.33 -15.73
C CYS A 159 -61.99 -13.20 -15.67
N THR A 160 -62.10 -14.51 -15.92
CA THR A 160 -60.97 -15.42 -16.15
C THR A 160 -60.32 -15.22 -17.52
N THR A 161 -61.06 -14.65 -18.47
CA THR A 161 -60.58 -14.35 -19.82
C THR A 161 -59.78 -13.05 -19.82
N LYS A 162 -58.58 -13.07 -20.41
CA LYS A 162 -57.67 -11.91 -20.49
C LYS A 162 -58.36 -10.65 -21.05
N PHE A 163 -59.27 -10.81 -22.01
CA PHE A 163 -60.06 -9.71 -22.57
C PHE A 163 -60.91 -9.01 -21.50
N PHE A 164 -61.77 -9.76 -20.79
CA PHE A 164 -62.63 -9.21 -19.74
C PHE A 164 -61.84 -8.80 -18.49
N LEU A 165 -60.77 -9.51 -18.14
CA LEU A 165 -59.87 -9.16 -17.03
C LEU A 165 -59.27 -7.75 -17.21
N VAL A 166 -58.92 -7.37 -18.44
CA VAL A 166 -58.35 -6.05 -18.74
C VAL A 166 -59.43 -5.00 -18.98
N LYS A 167 -60.52 -5.34 -19.67
CA LYS A 167 -61.56 -4.40 -20.08
C LYS A 167 -62.60 -4.13 -18.99
N CYS A 168 -62.82 -5.07 -18.07
CA CYS A 168 -63.71 -4.95 -16.92
C CYS A 168 -62.91 -5.01 -15.61
N CYS A 169 -61.75 -4.35 -15.61
CA CYS A 169 -60.75 -4.41 -14.54
C CYS A 169 -61.34 -4.17 -13.13
N ARG A 170 -62.18 -3.14 -12.93
CA ARG A 170 -62.73 -2.81 -11.60
C ARG A 170 -63.74 -3.85 -11.17
N THR A 171 -64.55 -4.36 -12.11
CA THR A 171 -65.54 -5.40 -11.84
C THR A 171 -64.90 -6.77 -11.56
N CYS A 172 -63.82 -7.12 -12.27
CA CYS A 172 -63.11 -8.39 -12.12
C CYS A 172 -62.20 -8.44 -10.88
N LEU A 173 -61.66 -7.30 -10.44
CA LEU A 173 -60.83 -7.23 -9.22
C LEU A 173 -61.64 -7.05 -7.92
N ARG A 174 -62.96 -6.87 -8.00
CA ARG A 174 -63.84 -6.82 -6.82
C ARG A 174 -64.05 -8.24 -6.27
N ARG A 175 -63.42 -8.52 -5.13
CA ARG A 175 -63.65 -9.75 -4.34
C ARG A 175 -65.16 -9.91 -4.06
N PRO A 176 -65.73 -11.12 -4.20
CA PRO A 176 -67.07 -11.39 -3.71
C PRO A 176 -67.07 -11.20 -2.19
N GLY A 177 -68.04 -10.41 -1.70
CA GLY A 177 -68.38 -10.35 -0.28
C GLY A 177 -69.36 -11.47 0.05
#